data_AF-A0A3D4DL38-F1
#
_entry.id   AF-A0A3D4DL38-F1
#
_cell.length_a   1.000
_cell.length_b   1.000
_cell.length_c   1.000
_cell.angle_alpha   90.00
_cell.angle_beta   90.00
_cell.angle_gamma   90.00
#
_symmetry.space_group_name_H-M   'P 1'
#
loop_
_entity.id
_entity.type
_entity.pdbx_description
1 polymer ?
#
loop_
_entity_poly.entity_id
_entity_poly.type
_entity_poly.pdbx_seq_one_letter_code
_entity_poly.pdbx_strand_id
1 'polypeptide(L)'
;MKSEKGVSLVSLIIYLIAMTIAVGIVARISNYFYRNINILDTSLTSSEEFLNFNAYITKEVNIKGNEVQTIGEREISSGRMKYLIFSKTGNQYGFINNEIYLNQVKICSNLKLEEIEYKNKILAITLYLQGNTTYMTNAYSVIK
;
A
#
# COMPACT_ATOMS: atom_id res chain seq x y z
N MET A 1 23.28 -67.81 1.90
CA MET A 1 24.04 -66.56 2.13
C MET A 1 23.28 -65.42 1.44
N LYS A 2 22.83 -64.41 2.17
CA LYS A 2 22.10 -63.27 1.60
C LYS A 2 23.12 -62.35 0.90
N SER A 3 22.85 -61.98 -0.34
CA SER A 3 23.71 -61.11 -1.14
C SER A 3 23.46 -59.66 -0.72
N GLU A 4 24.34 -59.12 0.11
CA GLU A 4 24.40 -57.67 0.38
C GLU A 4 24.93 -56.99 -0.87
N LYS A 5 24.03 -56.57 -1.78
CA LYS A 5 24.39 -55.75 -2.93
C LYS A 5 24.72 -54.34 -2.43
N GLY A 6 25.97 -54.15 -2.00
CA GLY A 6 26.48 -52.83 -1.62
C GLY A 6 26.36 -51.87 -2.79
N VAL A 7 25.75 -50.71 -2.55
CA VAL A 7 25.74 -49.61 -3.52
C VAL A 7 27.19 -49.15 -3.71
N SER A 8 27.66 -49.09 -4.95
CA SER A 8 29.01 -48.60 -5.24
C SER A 8 29.14 -47.14 -4.81
N LEU A 9 30.29 -46.78 -4.22
CA LEU A 9 30.58 -45.40 -3.79
C LEU A 9 30.40 -44.41 -4.96
N VAL A 10 30.73 -44.83 -6.18
CA VAL A 10 30.57 -44.03 -7.41
C VAL A 10 29.08 -43.76 -7.70
N SER A 11 28.21 -44.76 -7.58
CA SER A 11 26.77 -44.56 -7.79
C SER A 11 26.13 -43.67 -6.73
N LEU A 12 26.66 -43.71 -5.50
CA LEU A 12 26.19 -42.83 -4.42
C LEU A 12 26.56 -41.37 -4.69
N ILE A 13 27.79 -41.11 -5.16
CA ILE A 13 28.24 -39.76 -5.53
C ILE A 13 27.38 -39.19 -6.66
N ILE A 14 27.11 -39.97 -7.71
CA ILE A 14 26.27 -39.54 -8.83
C ILE A 14 24.85 -39.19 -8.36
N TYR A 15 24.29 -40.01 -7.47
CA TYR A 15 22.97 -39.75 -6.90
C TYR A 15 22.91 -38.44 -6.12
N LEU A 16 23.92 -38.16 -5.28
CA LEU A 16 24.00 -36.92 -4.50
C LEU A 16 24.15 -35.68 -5.39
N ILE A 17 24.93 -35.77 -6.47
CA ILE A 17 25.06 -34.69 -7.46
C ILE A 17 23.71 -34.41 -8.13
N ALA A 18 23.03 -35.44 -8.63
CA ALA A 18 21.72 -35.29 -9.26
C ALA A 18 20.66 -34.71 -8.31
N MET A 19 20.64 -35.18 -7.06
CA MET A 19 19.75 -34.67 -6.02
C MET A 19 20.02 -33.20 -5.72
N THR A 20 21.29 -32.80 -5.63
CA THR A 20 21.69 -31.40 -5.37
C THR A 20 21.24 -30.48 -6.50
N ILE A 21 21.38 -30.91 -7.76
CA ILE A 21 20.88 -30.17 -8.92
C ILE A 21 19.36 -30.02 -8.86
N ALA A 22 18.64 -31.10 -8.57
CA ALA A 22 17.18 -31.08 -8.46
C ALA A 22 16.70 -30.11 -7.36
N VAL A 23 17.32 -30.16 -6.17
CA VAL A 23 17.01 -29.24 -5.06
C VAL A 23 17.32 -27.79 -5.45
N GLY A 24 18.43 -27.55 -6.16
CA GLY A 24 18.80 -26.21 -6.64
C GLY A 24 17.76 -25.62 -7.60
N ILE A 25 17.22 -26.43 -8.51
CA ILE A 25 16.17 -26.01 -9.45
C ILE A 25 14.87 -25.66 -8.68
N VAL A 26 14.43 -26.54 -7.79
CA VAL A 26 13.23 -26.30 -6.96
C VAL A 26 13.38 -25.03 -6.14
N ALA A 27 14.52 -24.82 -5.49
CA ALA A 27 14.78 -23.62 -4.69
C ALA A 27 14.70 -22.33 -5.52
N ARG A 28 15.22 -22.34 -6.76
CA ARG A 28 15.14 -21.18 -7.67
C ARG A 28 13.70 -20.89 -8.09
N ILE A 29 12.94 -21.92 -8.44
CA ILE A 29 11.53 -21.80 -8.81
C ILE A 29 10.70 -21.30 -7.63
N SER A 30 10.86 -21.90 -6.45
CA SER A 30 10.18 -21.46 -5.22
C SER A 30 10.49 -19.99 -4.92
N ASN A 31 11.76 -19.57 -4.98
CA ASN A 31 12.14 -18.18 -4.72
C ASN A 31 11.53 -17.21 -5.74
N TYR A 32 11.44 -17.61 -7.02
CA TYR A 32 10.73 -16.84 -8.03
C TYR A 32 9.26 -16.66 -7.66
N PHE A 33 8.54 -17.72 -7.31
CA PHE A 33 7.13 -17.61 -6.94
C PHE A 33 6.90 -16.80 -5.65
N TYR A 34 7.68 -17.04 -4.58
CA TYR A 34 7.55 -16.29 -3.34
C TYR A 34 7.78 -14.79 -3.52
N ARG A 35 8.79 -14.41 -4.32
CA ARG A 35 9.03 -12.99 -4.65
C ARG A 35 7.86 -12.37 -5.40
N ASN A 36 7.29 -13.08 -6.36
CA ASN A 36 6.18 -12.57 -7.17
C ASN A 36 4.87 -12.47 -6.38
N ILE A 37 4.55 -13.43 -5.52
CA ILE A 37 3.36 -13.39 -4.65
C ILE A 37 3.43 -12.19 -3.71
N ASN A 38 4.58 -11.95 -3.09
CA ASN A 38 4.75 -10.80 -2.19
C ASN A 38 4.57 -9.45 -2.91
N ILE A 39 4.99 -9.36 -4.18
CA ILE A 39 4.76 -8.17 -5.03
C ILE A 39 3.28 -8.01 -5.35
N LEU A 40 2.58 -9.10 -5.70
CA LEU A 40 1.15 -9.07 -6.01
C LEU A 40 0.32 -8.65 -4.79
N ASP A 41 0.57 -9.24 -3.61
CA ASP A 41 -0.13 -8.90 -2.37
C ASP A 41 0.06 -7.43 -2.02
N THR A 42 1.31 -6.94 -2.09
CA THR A 42 1.61 -5.52 -1.85
C THR A 42 0.86 -4.61 -2.81
N SER A 43 0.74 -4.98 -4.09
CA SER A 43 0.03 -4.19 -5.11
C SER A 43 -1.50 -4.19 -4.93
N LEU A 44 -2.06 -5.29 -4.43
CA LEU A 44 -3.49 -5.43 -4.15
C LEU A 44 -3.90 -4.62 -2.92
N THR A 45 -3.19 -4.78 -1.80
CA THR A 45 -3.42 -3.98 -0.58
C THR A 45 -3.25 -2.49 -0.86
N SER A 46 -2.26 -2.14 -1.68
CA SER A 46 -2.02 -0.77 -2.15
C SER A 46 -3.22 -0.17 -2.89
N SER A 47 -3.84 -0.96 -3.77
CA SER A 47 -5.01 -0.52 -4.54
C SER A 47 -6.24 -0.39 -3.63
N GLU A 48 -6.38 -1.27 -2.64
CA GLU A 48 -7.47 -1.25 -1.69
C GLU A 48 -7.45 -0.01 -0.78
N GLU A 49 -6.29 0.36 -0.23
CA GLU A 49 -6.19 1.56 0.62
C GLU A 49 -6.51 2.84 -0.15
N PHE A 50 -6.03 2.96 -1.38
CA PHE A 50 -6.34 4.10 -2.23
C PHE A 50 -7.83 4.16 -2.57
N LEU A 51 -8.45 3.02 -2.92
CA LEU A 51 -9.89 2.94 -3.18
C LEU A 51 -10.71 3.30 -1.93
N ASN A 52 -10.32 2.80 -0.76
CA ASN A 52 -10.97 3.11 0.51
C ASN A 52 -10.92 4.61 0.80
N PHE A 53 -9.74 5.23 0.71
CA PHE A 53 -9.59 6.68 0.87
C PHE A 53 -10.48 7.45 -0.11
N ASN A 54 -10.45 7.07 -1.40
CA ASN A 54 -11.26 7.71 -2.42
C ASN A 54 -12.75 7.60 -2.13
N ALA A 55 -13.22 6.47 -1.60
CA ALA A 55 -14.61 6.30 -1.22
C ALA A 55 -15.02 7.28 -0.11
N TYR A 56 -14.18 7.49 0.90
CA TYR A 56 -14.41 8.47 1.97
C TYR A 56 -14.46 9.90 1.43
N ILE A 57 -13.45 10.33 0.67
CA ILE A 57 -13.40 11.70 0.12
C ILE A 57 -14.52 11.93 -0.89
N THR A 58 -14.81 10.97 -1.76
CA THR A 58 -15.91 11.09 -2.74
C THR A 58 -17.25 11.23 -2.04
N LYS A 59 -17.48 10.46 -0.97
CA LYS A 59 -18.70 10.63 -0.16
C LYS A 59 -18.78 12.02 0.44
N GLU A 60 -17.65 12.55 0.92
CA GLU A 60 -17.57 13.85 1.56
C GLU A 60 -17.83 15.03 0.60
N VAL A 61 -17.15 15.04 -0.56
CA VAL A 61 -17.26 16.12 -1.56
C VAL A 61 -18.61 16.14 -2.30
N ASN A 62 -19.32 15.02 -2.31
CA ASN A 62 -20.65 14.90 -2.91
C ASN A 62 -21.79 15.35 -1.98
N ILE A 63 -21.49 15.68 -0.72
CA ILE A 63 -22.49 16.29 0.16
C ILE A 63 -22.74 17.72 -0.31
N LYS A 64 -23.98 18.02 -0.70
CA LYS A 64 -24.37 19.35 -1.20
C LYS A 64 -23.97 20.48 -0.24
N GLY A 65 -23.20 21.44 -0.76
CA GLY A 65 -22.71 22.59 -0.02
C GLY A 65 -21.63 22.27 1.03
N ASN A 66 -21.03 21.07 0.99
CA ASN A 66 -19.92 20.70 1.86
C ASN A 66 -18.59 21.03 1.17
N GLU A 67 -18.04 22.19 1.49
CA GLU A 67 -16.82 22.71 0.88
C GLU A 67 -15.61 22.52 1.80
N VAL A 68 -14.41 22.57 1.23
CA VAL A 68 -13.18 22.61 2.03
C VAL A 68 -13.11 23.96 2.74
N GLN A 69 -13.16 23.93 4.07
CA GLN A 69 -13.08 25.13 4.91
C GLN A 69 -11.64 25.52 5.17
N THR A 70 -10.82 24.53 5.53
CA THR A 70 -9.46 24.77 6.01
C THR A 70 -8.53 23.67 5.51
N ILE A 71 -7.37 24.07 5.00
CA ILE A 71 -6.20 23.23 4.84
C ILE A 71 -5.10 23.83 5.70
N GLY A 72 -4.49 23.03 6.55
CA GLY A 72 -3.46 23.51 7.47
C GLY A 72 -2.44 22.45 7.82
N GLU A 73 -1.41 22.88 8.54
CA GLU A 73 -0.35 22.03 9.04
C GLU A 73 -0.12 22.34 10.53
N ARG A 74 0.13 21.30 11.33
CA ARG A 74 0.45 21.43 12.75
C ARG A 74 1.59 20.49 13.13
N GLU A 75 2.44 20.94 14.03
CA GLU A 75 3.44 20.09 14.68
C GLU A 75 2.73 19.17 15.70
N ILE A 76 3.10 17.90 15.70
CA ILE A 76 2.68 16.89 16.65
C ILE A 76 3.90 16.13 17.16
N SER A 77 3.76 15.37 18.25
CA SER A 77 4.88 14.66 18.87
C SER A 77 5.59 13.68 17.92
N SER A 78 4.89 13.19 16.89
CA SER A 78 5.42 12.25 15.88
C SER A 78 5.86 12.92 14.57
N GLY A 79 5.88 14.25 14.49
CA GLY A 79 6.31 15.02 13.31
C GLY A 79 5.28 16.08 12.88
N ARG A 80 5.20 16.34 11.58
CA ARG A 80 4.23 17.27 10.99
C ARG A 80 2.96 16.56 10.56
N MET A 81 1.82 17.11 10.95
CA MET A 81 0.49 16.67 10.51
C MET A 81 -0.10 17.71 9.58
N LYS A 82 -0.39 17.30 8.34
CA LYS A 82 -1.26 18.08 7.44
C LYS A 82 -2.70 17.70 7.68
N TYR A 83 -3.63 18.64 7.53
CA TYR A 83 -5.04 18.38 7.74
C TYR A 83 -5.94 19.20 6.80
N LEU A 84 -7.14 18.65 6.59
CA LEU A 84 -8.21 19.16 5.73
C LEU A 84 -9.50 19.10 6.54
N ILE A 85 -10.27 20.19 6.59
CA ILE A 85 -11.58 20.26 7.28
C ILE A 85 -12.67 20.66 6.30
N PHE A 86 -13.79 19.95 6.34
CA PHE A 86 -14.98 20.24 5.56
C PHE A 86 -15.98 21.10 6.34
N SER A 87 -16.59 22.09 5.66
CA SER A 87 -17.36 23.16 6.29
C SER A 87 -18.68 22.71 6.91
N LYS A 88 -19.36 21.74 6.31
CA LYS A 88 -20.72 21.35 6.70
C LYS A 88 -20.74 20.18 7.67
N THR A 89 -19.89 19.19 7.44
CA THR A 89 -19.76 18.02 8.32
C THR A 89 -18.86 18.30 9.52
N GLY A 90 -17.93 19.24 9.40
CA GLY A 90 -16.84 19.40 10.36
C GLY A 90 -15.83 18.25 10.32
N ASN A 91 -15.92 17.34 9.34
CA ASN A 91 -15.02 16.21 9.23
C ASN A 91 -13.60 16.68 8.95
N GLN A 92 -12.67 16.20 9.77
CA GLN A 92 -11.25 16.46 9.63
C GLN A 92 -10.53 15.22 9.11
N TYR A 93 -9.85 15.39 7.99
CA TYR A 93 -8.88 14.43 7.45
C TYR A 93 -7.48 14.85 7.92
N GLY A 94 -6.78 13.93 8.56
CA GLY A 94 -5.42 14.13 9.06
C GLY A 94 -4.43 13.17 8.41
N PHE A 95 -3.28 13.68 8.02
CA PHE A 95 -2.22 12.93 7.34
C PHE A 95 -0.97 12.94 8.20
N ILE A 96 -0.60 11.77 8.74
CA ILE A 96 0.53 11.59 9.67
C ILE A 96 1.31 10.36 9.26
N ASN A 97 2.61 10.48 8.98
CA ASN A 97 3.53 9.34 8.82
C ASN A 97 2.98 8.14 8.02
N ASN A 98 2.41 8.40 6.83
CA ASN A 98 1.80 7.43 5.89
C ASN A 98 0.44 6.88 6.30
N GLU A 99 -0.14 7.43 7.35
CA GLU A 99 -1.44 7.05 7.86
C GLU A 99 -2.42 8.21 7.64
N ILE A 100 -3.67 7.84 7.35
CA ILE A 100 -4.74 8.79 7.13
C ILE A 100 -5.81 8.55 8.19
N TYR A 101 -6.25 9.64 8.82
CA TYR A 101 -7.24 9.65 9.88
C TYR A 101 -8.45 10.48 9.49
N LEU A 102 -9.64 9.99 9.78
CA LEU A 102 -10.90 10.73 9.75
C LEU A 102 -11.38 10.93 11.18
N ASN A 103 -11.46 12.18 11.66
CA ASN A 103 -11.92 12.52 13.02
C ASN A 103 -11.25 11.66 14.11
N GLN A 104 -9.94 11.43 14.01
CA GLN A 104 -9.12 10.58 14.90
C GLN A 104 -9.22 9.06 14.68
N VAL A 105 -10.11 8.59 13.81
CA VAL A 105 -10.18 7.17 13.42
C VAL A 105 -9.25 6.93 12.23
N LYS A 106 -8.32 5.98 12.36
CA LYS A 106 -7.44 5.58 11.25
C LYS A 106 -8.26 4.89 10.15
N ILE A 107 -8.11 5.36 8.92
CA ILE A 107 -8.80 4.82 7.73
C ILE A 107 -7.84 4.21 6.70
N CYS A 108 -6.57 4.62 6.70
CA CYS A 108 -5.51 4.06 5.84
C CYS A 108 -4.20 3.99 6.62
N SER A 109 -3.36 2.98 6.37
CA SER A 109 -2.13 2.74 7.13
C SER A 109 -0.85 2.83 6.30
N ASN A 110 -0.94 2.80 4.96
CA ASN A 110 0.22 2.80 4.08
C ASN A 110 0.11 3.79 2.91
N LEU A 111 -0.63 4.89 3.10
CA LEU A 111 -0.89 5.90 2.07
C LEU A 111 -0.35 7.26 2.52
N LYS A 112 0.71 7.73 1.85
CA LYS A 112 1.37 8.98 2.18
C LYS A 112 0.86 10.11 1.29
N LEU A 113 0.70 11.26 1.94
CA LEU A 113 0.38 12.52 1.28
C LEU A 113 1.62 13.18 0.68
N GLU A 114 1.52 13.54 -0.60
CA GLU A 114 2.49 14.41 -1.27
C GLU A 114 1.97 15.85 -1.30
N GLU A 115 0.74 16.04 -1.79
CA GLU A 115 0.20 17.38 -2.04
C GLU A 115 -1.32 17.44 -1.84
N ILE A 116 -1.81 18.60 -1.36
CA ILE A 116 -3.23 18.94 -1.32
C ILE A 116 -3.37 20.35 -1.87
N GLU A 117 -4.21 20.51 -2.89
CA GLU A 117 -4.60 21.79 -3.44
C GLU A 117 -6.13 21.92 -3.42
N TYR A 118 -6.63 23.10 -3.04
CA TYR A 118 -8.04 23.43 -3.18
C TYR A 118 -8.18 24.77 -3.88
N LYS A 119 -8.70 24.75 -5.11
CA LYS A 119 -8.86 25.94 -5.95
C LYS A 119 -10.12 25.83 -6.78
N ASN A 120 -10.86 26.94 -6.90
CA ASN A 120 -12.10 27.00 -7.69
C ASN A 120 -13.09 25.85 -7.38
N LYS A 121 -13.18 25.45 -6.10
CA LYS A 121 -14.02 24.33 -5.64
C LYS A 121 -13.62 22.94 -6.17
N ILE A 122 -12.40 22.83 -6.66
CA ILE A 122 -11.76 21.57 -7.02
C ILE A 122 -10.76 21.25 -5.91
N LEU A 123 -10.96 20.12 -5.25
CA LEU A 123 -10.01 19.55 -4.30
C LEU A 123 -9.15 18.52 -5.04
N ALA A 124 -7.85 18.78 -5.15
CA ALA A 124 -6.87 17.83 -5.67
C ALA A 124 -6.04 17.28 -4.51
N ILE A 125 -5.95 15.95 -4.43
CA ILE A 125 -5.14 15.24 -3.43
C ILE A 125 -4.21 14.29 -4.16
N THR A 126 -2.91 14.45 -3.93
CA THR A 126 -1.84 13.63 -4.50
C THR A 126 -1.28 12.71 -3.41
N LEU A 127 -1.41 11.40 -3.64
CA LEU A 127 -1.01 10.35 -2.70
C LEU A 127 -0.05 9.38 -3.37
N TYR A 128 0.79 8.73 -2.56
CA TYR A 128 1.59 7.60 -2.99
C TYR A 128 1.72 6.58 -1.87
N LEU A 129 1.96 5.34 -2.28
CA LEU A 129 2.13 4.22 -1.36
C LEU A 129 3.59 4.05 -1.01
N GLN A 130 3.87 3.68 0.24
CA GLN A 130 5.25 3.40 0.65
C GLN A 130 5.80 2.20 -0.14
N GLY A 131 6.91 2.41 -0.84
CA GLY A 131 7.56 1.38 -1.66
C GLY A 131 7.14 1.37 -3.13
N ASN A 132 6.20 2.23 -3.55
CA ASN A 132 5.83 2.42 -4.95
C ASN A 132 6.25 3.81 -5.43
N THR A 133 6.67 3.94 -6.70
CA THR A 133 7.10 5.23 -7.29
C THR A 133 5.97 5.95 -8.04
N THR A 134 4.81 5.31 -8.16
CA THR A 134 3.67 5.85 -8.88
C THR A 134 2.81 6.71 -7.96
N TYR A 135 2.72 7.99 -8.29
CA TYR A 135 1.78 8.93 -7.68
C TYR A 135 0.37 8.72 -8.24
N MET A 136 -0.63 8.76 -7.37
CA MET A 136 -2.03 8.76 -7.76
C MET A 136 -2.65 10.08 -7.31
N THR A 137 -3.06 10.89 -8.28
CA THR A 137 -3.71 12.19 -8.05
C THR A 137 -5.17 12.08 -8.42
N ASN A 138 -6.05 12.41 -7.47
CA ASN A 138 -7.48 12.54 -7.74
C ASN A 138 -7.94 13.98 -7.51
N ALA A 139 -8.75 14.47 -8.44
CA ALA A 139 -9.40 15.77 -8.36
C ALA A 139 -10.91 15.60 -8.23
N TYR A 140 -11.49 16.30 -7.25
CA TYR A 140 -12.90 16.21 -6.90
C TYR A 140 -13.56 17.59 -7.08
N SER A 141 -14.64 17.65 -7.86
CA SER A 141 -15.50 18.83 -7.91
C SER A 141 -16.49 18.78 -6.76
N VAL A 142 -16.54 19.84 -5.95
CA VAL A 142 -17.51 19.93 -4.85
C VAL A 142 -18.90 20.30 -5.39
N ILE A 143 -19.92 19.54 -4.99
CA ILE A 143 -21.30 19.70 -5.49
C ILE A 143 -22.08 20.75 -4.67
N LYS A 144 -22.89 21.56 -5.37
CA LYS A 144 -23.74 22.61 -4.81
C LYS A 144 -25.01 22.08 -4.14
#